data_AF-A0A0B1SJV9-F1
#
_entry.id   AF-A0A0B1SJV9-F1
#
_cell.length_a   1.000
_cell.length_b   1.000
_cell.length_c   1.000
_cell.angle_alpha   90.00
_cell.angle_beta   90.00
_cell.angle_gamma   90.00
#
_symmetry.space_group_name_H-M   'P 1'
#
loop_
_entity.id
_entity.type
_entity.pdbx_description
1 polymer ?
#
loop_
_entity_poly.entity_id
_entity_poly.type
_entity_poly.pdbx_seq_one_letter_code
_entity_poly.pdbx_strand_id
1 'polypeptide(L)'
;MSACLNSFDTFGFECESVMFYPVDQECILNTEDRLDRPDLFADEVEDTVIYMDNNCAGSQCYAPYITQYIAVEGKQLENELDRIINVDVDSCQSLCTQRLSLTVNDFNCKSFMYNNQTRTCILSDERSKPLGRGTLIKTDGFTYYEKKCFACKQPLLRTTFRKQKTARFSWRKSKITLKCTKEPYKTAFMVFARKIPVTCAVRKIRDYNLLT
;
A
#
# COMPACT_ATOMS: atom_id res chain seq x y z
N MET A 1 -0.15 18.25 -2.70
CA MET A 1 -0.17 16.93 -3.38
C MET A 1 0.80 15.90 -2.78
N SER A 2 2.10 16.19 -2.58
CA SER A 2 3.05 15.21 -2.03
C SER A 2 2.74 14.71 -0.60
N ALA A 3 1.92 15.44 0.15
CA ALA A 3 1.51 15.08 1.50
C ALA A 3 0.64 13.80 1.55
N CYS A 4 -0.24 13.58 0.55
CA CYS A 4 -1.07 12.38 0.50
C CYS A 4 -0.22 11.13 0.23
N LEU A 5 0.73 11.21 -0.71
CA LEU A 5 1.64 10.11 -1.04
C LEU A 5 2.55 9.70 0.13
N ASN A 6 2.96 10.66 0.96
CA ASN A 6 3.81 10.42 2.14
C ASN A 6 3.02 10.43 3.45
N SER A 7 1.69 10.32 3.39
CA SER A 7 0.79 10.41 4.55
C SER A 7 1.09 9.34 5.59
N PHE A 8 1.43 8.13 5.14
CA PHE A 8 1.74 7.02 6.03
C PHE A 8 2.98 7.30 6.88
N ASP A 9 4.04 7.87 6.29
CA ASP A 9 5.27 8.22 7.01
C ASP A 9 5.12 9.45 7.90
N THR A 10 4.30 10.43 7.46
CA THR A 10 4.19 11.72 8.14
C THR A 10 3.12 11.70 9.24
N PHE A 11 2.02 11.01 9.00
CA PHE A 11 0.81 11.03 9.85
C PHE A 11 0.40 9.64 10.35
N GLY A 12 0.94 8.56 9.80
CA GLY A 12 0.65 7.19 10.26
C GLY A 12 -0.64 6.58 9.69
N PHE A 13 -1.23 7.17 8.66
CA PHE A 13 -2.40 6.63 7.97
C PHE A 13 -2.20 6.64 6.45
N GLU A 14 -2.91 5.78 5.73
CA GLU A 14 -2.89 5.75 4.28
C GLU A 14 -3.94 6.70 3.72
N CYS A 15 -3.51 7.66 2.90
CA CYS A 15 -4.38 8.63 2.25
C CYS A 15 -4.96 8.06 0.96
N GLU A 16 -6.29 8.03 0.88
CA GLU A 16 -7.05 7.53 -0.28
C GLU A 16 -7.61 8.66 -1.13
N SER A 17 -7.89 9.83 -0.55
CA SER A 17 -8.29 11.01 -1.30
C SER A 17 -7.80 12.29 -0.64
N VAL A 18 -7.77 13.37 -1.42
CA VAL A 18 -7.39 14.71 -0.96
C VAL A 18 -8.36 15.75 -1.48
N MET A 19 -8.72 16.69 -0.61
CA MET A 19 -9.43 17.92 -0.95
C MET A 19 -8.49 19.10 -0.77
N PHE A 20 -8.42 19.96 -1.77
CA PHE A 20 -7.59 21.16 -1.76
C PHE A 20 -8.45 22.40 -1.98
N TYR A 21 -8.35 23.36 -1.06
CA TYR A 21 -9.05 24.65 -1.09
C TYR A 21 -8.05 25.71 -1.55
N PRO A 22 -8.08 26.16 -2.82
CA PRO A 22 -7.07 27.06 -3.37
C PRO A 22 -7.07 28.44 -2.72
N VAL A 23 -8.24 28.91 -2.27
CA VAL A 23 -8.42 30.22 -1.63
C VAL A 23 -7.72 30.27 -0.28
N ASP A 24 -7.98 29.27 0.58
CA ASP A 24 -7.40 29.19 1.94
C ASP A 24 -6.00 28.55 1.94
N GLN A 25 -5.58 27.97 0.81
CA GLN A 25 -4.36 27.16 0.68
C GLN A 25 -4.34 25.96 1.65
N GLU A 26 -5.52 25.42 1.95
CA GLU A 26 -5.70 24.29 2.86
C GLU A 26 -5.87 22.97 2.12
N CYS A 27 -5.38 21.90 2.72
CA CYS A 27 -5.35 20.55 2.16
C CYS A 27 -5.84 19.57 3.21
N ILE A 28 -6.95 18.91 2.93
CA ILE A 28 -7.57 17.89 3.79
C ILE A 28 -7.27 16.52 3.19
N LEU A 29 -6.70 15.62 3.99
CA LEU A 29 -6.35 14.25 3.60
C LEU A 29 -7.38 13.29 4.20
N ASN A 30 -7.93 12.39 3.39
CA ASN A 30 -8.95 11.43 3.81
C ASN A 30 -8.43 9.99 3.69
N THR A 31 -9.00 9.10 4.50
CA THR A 31 -8.79 7.64 4.44
C THR A 31 -9.86 6.92 3.63
N GLU A 32 -10.82 7.65 3.07
CA GLU A 32 -11.93 7.15 2.28
C GLU A 32 -11.95 7.93 0.95
N ASP A 33 -12.46 7.30 -0.10
CA ASP A 33 -12.64 7.91 -1.42
C ASP A 33 -14.13 8.20 -1.73
N ARG A 34 -14.38 8.71 -2.93
CA ARG A 34 -15.75 9.01 -3.39
C ARG A 34 -16.62 7.79 -3.60
N LEU A 35 -16.02 6.62 -3.74
CA LEU A 35 -16.73 5.36 -3.93
C LEU A 35 -17.10 4.74 -2.57
N ASP A 36 -16.34 5.03 -1.51
CA ASP A 36 -16.67 4.66 -0.12
C ASP A 36 -17.86 5.45 0.46
N ARG A 37 -17.94 6.75 0.13
CA ARG A 37 -18.96 7.68 0.63
C ARG A 37 -19.55 8.54 -0.49
N PRO A 38 -20.24 7.93 -1.47
CA PRO A 38 -20.83 8.68 -2.59
C PRO A 38 -21.93 9.65 -2.14
N ASP A 39 -22.52 9.42 -0.97
CA ASP A 39 -23.55 10.26 -0.36
C ASP A 39 -23.06 11.64 0.11
N LEU A 40 -21.75 11.79 0.33
CA LEU A 40 -21.14 13.05 0.76
C LEU A 40 -20.74 13.95 -0.42
N PHE A 41 -20.85 13.47 -1.66
CA PHE A 41 -20.49 14.23 -2.85
C PHE A 41 -21.71 14.96 -3.39
N ALA A 42 -21.57 16.28 -3.51
CA ALA A 42 -22.53 17.13 -4.18
C ALA A 42 -21.83 17.84 -5.35
N ASP A 43 -22.58 18.06 -6.43
CA ASP A 43 -22.09 18.87 -7.54
C ASP A 43 -21.98 20.32 -7.08
N GLU A 44 -20.75 20.83 -6.99
CA GLU A 44 -20.51 22.23 -6.68
C GLU A 44 -20.72 23.09 -7.93
N VAL A 45 -21.40 24.23 -7.76
CA VAL A 45 -21.67 25.20 -8.85
C VAL A 45 -20.48 26.15 -9.04
N GLU A 46 -19.65 26.30 -8.00
CA GLU A 46 -18.45 27.12 -7.99
C GLU A 46 -17.26 26.20 -7.71
N ASP A 47 -16.27 26.13 -8.62
CA ASP A 47 -15.05 25.28 -8.55
C ASP A 47 -14.10 25.72 -7.41
N THR A 48 -14.60 25.71 -6.18
CA THR A 48 -13.92 26.25 -4.99
C THR A 48 -13.04 25.18 -4.34
N VAL A 49 -13.36 23.91 -4.56
CA VAL A 49 -12.66 22.76 -3.97
C VAL A 49 -12.15 21.84 -5.08
N ILE A 50 -10.88 21.46 -4.99
CA ILE A 50 -10.27 20.49 -5.90
C ILE A 50 -10.14 19.14 -5.19
N TYR A 51 -10.89 18.15 -5.67
CA TYR A 51 -10.87 16.78 -5.15
C TYR A 51 -10.00 15.85 -6.04
N MET A 52 -9.23 14.95 -5.42
CA MET A 52 -8.41 13.95 -6.13
C MET A 52 -8.40 12.61 -5.39
N ASP A 53 -8.59 11.52 -6.16
CA ASP A 53 -8.47 10.14 -5.68
C ASP A 53 -7.02 9.62 -5.80
N ASN A 54 -6.59 8.84 -4.81
CA ASN A 54 -5.33 8.10 -4.81
C ASN A 54 -5.60 6.60 -5.06
N ASN A 55 -5.84 6.24 -6.31
CA ASN A 55 -6.05 4.84 -6.72
C ASN A 55 -4.83 3.93 -6.50
N CYS A 56 -3.68 4.50 -6.13
CA CYS A 56 -2.48 3.75 -5.77
C CYS A 56 -2.45 3.34 -4.28
N ALA A 57 -3.34 3.88 -3.44
CA ALA A 57 -3.46 3.48 -2.05
C ALA A 57 -3.66 1.96 -1.93
N GLY A 58 -2.88 1.32 -1.07
CA GLY A 58 -2.92 -0.11 -0.80
C GLY A 58 -2.31 -1.00 -1.87
N SER A 59 -1.94 -0.48 -3.05
CA SER A 59 -1.43 -1.30 -4.15
C SER A 59 0.07 -1.56 -4.07
N GLN A 60 0.84 -0.66 -3.45
CA GLN A 60 2.30 -0.75 -3.36
C GLN A 60 2.81 -0.31 -1.99
N CYS A 61 3.80 -1.03 -1.48
CA CYS A 61 4.54 -0.65 -0.28
C CYS A 61 5.85 0.01 -0.68
N TYR A 62 6.14 1.19 -0.11
CA TYR A 62 7.42 1.88 -0.27
C TYR A 62 8.37 1.52 0.87
N ALA A 63 9.68 1.63 0.63
CA ALA A 63 10.66 1.44 1.70
C ALA A 63 10.46 2.52 2.78
N PRO A 64 10.53 2.19 4.09
CA PRO A 64 11.07 0.98 4.71
C PRO A 64 10.07 -0.17 4.92
N TYR A 65 8.86 -0.10 4.37
CA TYR A 65 7.84 -1.11 4.54
C TYR A 65 8.05 -2.31 3.62
N ILE A 66 7.58 -3.47 4.07
CA ILE A 66 7.56 -4.71 3.29
C ILE A 66 6.12 -5.16 3.06
N THR A 67 5.86 -5.66 1.86
CA THR A 67 4.57 -6.24 1.50
C THR A 67 4.42 -7.62 2.14
N GLN A 68 3.32 -7.85 2.83
CA GLN A 68 2.88 -9.16 3.28
C GLN A 68 1.39 -9.33 2.98
N TYR A 69 0.88 -10.55 3.06
CA TYR A 69 -0.53 -10.86 2.84
C TYR A 69 -1.17 -11.39 4.11
N ILE A 70 -2.38 -10.91 4.42
CA ILE A 70 -3.25 -11.49 5.44
C ILE A 70 -4.23 -12.40 4.73
N ALA A 71 -4.30 -13.66 5.17
CA ALA A 71 -5.19 -14.67 4.62
C ALA A 71 -6.44 -14.85 5.49
N VAL A 72 -7.61 -14.94 4.86
CA VAL A 72 -8.88 -15.29 5.49
C VAL A 72 -9.50 -16.44 4.72
N GLU A 73 -9.56 -17.61 5.36
CA GLU A 73 -10.09 -18.84 4.75
C GLU A 73 -11.62 -18.83 4.64
N GLY A 74 -12.14 -19.51 3.62
CA GLY A 74 -13.57 -19.69 3.39
C GLY A 74 -14.29 -18.41 3.02
N LYS A 75 -13.58 -17.41 2.50
CA LYS A 75 -14.13 -16.10 2.13
C LYS A 75 -13.63 -15.62 0.79
N GLN A 76 -14.46 -14.83 0.11
CA GLN A 76 -14.11 -14.06 -1.09
C GLN A 76 -14.83 -12.71 -1.09
N LEU A 77 -14.39 -11.80 -1.96
CA LEU A 77 -15.13 -10.55 -2.24
C LEU A 77 -16.41 -10.84 -3.04
N GLU A 78 -17.49 -10.12 -2.74
CA GLU A 78 -18.80 -10.31 -3.38
C GLU A 78 -18.84 -9.88 -4.85
N ASN A 79 -18.37 -8.67 -5.17
CA ASN A 79 -18.67 -8.00 -6.45
C ASN A 79 -17.43 -7.56 -7.27
N GLU A 80 -16.22 -7.67 -6.73
CA GLU A 80 -14.99 -7.09 -7.31
C GLU A 80 -14.03 -8.20 -7.79
N LEU A 81 -14.48 -8.97 -8.78
CA LEU A 81 -13.72 -10.06 -9.42
C LEU A 81 -13.10 -9.57 -10.73
N ASP A 82 -12.04 -8.78 -10.67
CA ASP A 82 -11.56 -8.04 -11.85
C ASP A 82 -10.81 -8.93 -12.85
N ARG A 83 -9.91 -9.79 -12.38
CA ARG A 83 -9.05 -10.61 -13.24
C ARG A 83 -8.94 -12.05 -12.76
N ILE A 84 -9.53 -12.98 -13.51
CA ILE A 84 -9.50 -14.41 -13.21
C ILE A 84 -8.40 -15.10 -14.05
N ILE A 85 -7.50 -15.81 -13.39
CA ILE A 85 -6.34 -16.48 -14.01
C ILE A 85 -6.15 -17.85 -13.37
N ASN A 86 -5.83 -18.88 -14.15
CA ASN A 86 -5.55 -20.23 -13.65
C ASN A 86 -4.05 -20.41 -13.43
N VAL A 87 -3.58 -20.12 -12.22
CA VAL A 87 -2.17 -20.24 -11.80
C VAL A 87 -2.08 -20.86 -10.41
N ASP A 88 -0.89 -21.20 -9.95
CA ASP A 88 -0.63 -21.56 -8.56
C ASP A 88 -0.68 -20.33 -7.63
N VAL A 89 -0.75 -20.58 -6.32
CA VAL A 89 -0.87 -19.52 -5.30
C VAL A 89 0.35 -18.60 -5.27
N ASP A 90 1.56 -19.12 -5.45
CA ASP A 90 2.79 -18.32 -5.42
C ASP A 90 2.87 -17.42 -6.64
N SER A 91 2.51 -17.94 -7.81
CA SER A 91 2.36 -17.17 -9.04
C SER A 91 1.28 -16.09 -8.89
N CYS A 92 0.11 -16.41 -8.35
CA CYS A 92 -0.97 -15.46 -8.08
C CYS A 92 -0.50 -14.30 -7.18
N GLN A 93 0.20 -14.64 -6.09
CA GLN A 93 0.77 -13.66 -5.18
C GLN A 93 1.83 -12.80 -5.87
N SER A 94 2.69 -13.40 -6.70
CA SER A 94 3.72 -12.68 -7.43
C SER A 94 3.12 -11.68 -8.44
N LEU A 95 2.04 -12.09 -9.13
CA LEU A 95 1.28 -11.25 -10.04
C LEU A 95 0.69 -10.05 -9.28
N CYS A 96 0.04 -10.27 -8.15
CA CYS A 96 -0.51 -9.15 -7.36
C CYS A 96 0.58 -8.23 -6.78
N THR A 97 1.77 -8.76 -6.45
CA THR A 97 2.86 -7.99 -5.83
C THR A 97 3.65 -7.18 -6.83
N GLN A 98 3.81 -7.68 -8.05
CA GLN A 98 4.52 -6.99 -9.12
C GLN A 98 3.66 -5.84 -9.66
N ARG A 99 4.30 -4.78 -10.17
CA ARG A 99 3.62 -3.74 -10.93
C ARG A 99 3.14 -4.34 -12.26
N LEU A 100 1.93 -4.87 -12.29
CA LEU A 100 1.29 -5.34 -13.52
C LEU A 100 0.75 -4.16 -14.36
N SER A 101 1.60 -3.18 -14.69
CA SER A 101 1.31 -2.24 -15.78
C SER A 101 1.61 -2.92 -17.11
N LEU A 102 0.84 -3.95 -17.46
CA LEU A 102 1.02 -4.70 -18.72
C LEU A 102 0.05 -4.24 -19.82
N THR A 103 -0.97 -3.44 -19.53
CA THR A 103 -1.90 -2.90 -20.52
C THR A 103 -2.41 -1.51 -20.11
N VAL A 104 -3.06 -0.82 -21.05
CA VAL A 104 -3.55 0.58 -21.01
C VAL A 104 -4.49 0.92 -19.83
N ASN A 105 -4.91 -0.08 -19.04
CA ASN A 105 -5.69 0.11 -17.82
C ASN A 105 -4.82 -0.21 -16.59
N ASP A 106 -4.51 0.82 -15.80
CA ASP A 106 -3.74 0.77 -14.57
C ASP A 106 -4.42 -0.11 -13.51
N PHE A 107 -4.17 -1.42 -13.56
CA PHE A 107 -4.70 -2.37 -12.58
C PHE A 107 -3.80 -2.42 -11.35
N ASN A 108 -4.26 -1.79 -10.28
CA ASN A 108 -3.55 -1.67 -9.00
C ASN A 108 -4.00 -2.77 -8.04
N CYS A 109 -3.50 -4.00 -8.20
CA CYS A 109 -3.90 -5.13 -7.36
C CYS A 109 -3.73 -4.80 -5.86
N LYS A 110 -4.84 -4.81 -5.10
CA LYS A 110 -4.85 -4.60 -3.65
C LYS A 110 -5.11 -5.91 -2.89
N SER A 111 -5.83 -6.85 -3.49
CA SER A 111 -6.08 -8.17 -2.92
C SER A 111 -6.21 -9.26 -3.98
N PHE A 112 -6.15 -10.53 -3.57
CA PHE A 112 -6.44 -11.66 -4.44
C PHE A 112 -7.20 -12.75 -3.70
N MET A 113 -7.98 -13.54 -4.43
CA MET A 113 -8.65 -14.73 -3.93
C MET A 113 -8.09 -15.96 -4.64
N TYR A 114 -7.89 -17.03 -3.89
CA TYR A 114 -7.40 -18.28 -4.45
C TYR A 114 -8.28 -19.45 -4.07
N ASN A 115 -8.64 -20.26 -5.07
CA ASN A 115 -9.28 -21.56 -4.86
C ASN A 115 -8.30 -22.69 -5.17
N ASN A 116 -7.98 -23.47 -4.14
CA ASN A 116 -7.02 -24.57 -4.24
C ASN A 116 -7.57 -25.78 -5.03
N GLN A 117 -8.89 -25.98 -5.04
CA GLN A 117 -9.51 -27.10 -5.75
C GLN A 117 -9.52 -26.86 -7.26
N THR A 118 -9.86 -25.65 -7.70
CA THR A 118 -9.96 -25.30 -9.13
C THR A 118 -8.69 -24.67 -9.69
N ARG A 119 -7.70 -24.36 -8.83
CA ARG A 119 -6.49 -23.58 -9.15
C ARG A 119 -6.83 -22.23 -9.80
N THR A 120 -7.89 -21.61 -9.30
CA THR A 120 -8.37 -20.32 -9.81
C THR A 120 -7.85 -19.20 -8.91
N CYS A 121 -7.10 -18.29 -9.49
CA CYS A 121 -6.67 -17.03 -8.88
C CYS A 121 -7.56 -15.91 -9.40
N ILE A 122 -8.05 -15.06 -8.51
CA ILE A 122 -8.80 -13.87 -8.86
C ILE A 122 -8.05 -12.69 -8.26
N LEU A 123 -7.55 -11.78 -9.09
CA LEU A 123 -6.93 -10.53 -8.64
C LEU A 123 -8.00 -9.45 -8.56
N SER A 124 -7.93 -8.62 -7.53
CA SER A 124 -8.82 -7.47 -7.33
C SER A 124 -8.02 -6.20 -7.05
N ASP A 125 -8.49 -5.08 -7.59
CA ASP A 125 -8.00 -3.74 -7.23
C ASP A 125 -8.65 -3.18 -5.97
N GLU A 126 -9.36 -4.01 -5.22
CA GLU A 126 -10.08 -3.62 -4.02
C GLU A 126 -9.76 -4.41 -2.76
N ARG A 127 -10.21 -3.88 -1.61
CA ARG A 127 -9.96 -4.44 -0.27
C ARG A 127 -11.25 -4.69 0.49
N SER A 128 -11.15 -5.51 1.53
CA SER A 128 -12.25 -5.70 2.45
C SER A 128 -12.48 -4.45 3.33
N LYS A 129 -13.74 -4.20 3.71
CA LYS A 129 -14.08 -3.21 4.74
C LYS A 129 -13.32 -3.47 6.05
N PRO A 130 -12.87 -2.43 6.78
CA PRO A 130 -13.23 -1.01 6.62
C PRO A 130 -12.30 -0.20 5.71
N LEU A 131 -11.22 -0.80 5.21
CA LEU A 131 -10.20 -0.08 4.43
C LEU A 131 -10.52 -0.04 2.93
N GLY A 132 -11.40 -0.91 2.45
CA GLY A 132 -11.94 -0.80 1.10
C GLY A 132 -13.43 -1.01 1.09
N ARG A 133 -13.98 -1.13 -0.12
CA ARG A 133 -15.42 -1.21 -0.37
C ARG A 133 -15.96 -2.63 -0.33
N GLY A 134 -15.06 -3.59 -0.50
CA GLY A 134 -15.34 -5.01 -0.61
C GLY A 134 -16.00 -5.61 0.63
N THR A 135 -17.14 -6.28 0.42
CA THR A 135 -17.76 -7.12 1.45
C THR A 135 -17.29 -8.56 1.28
N LEU A 136 -16.79 -9.15 2.37
CA LEU A 136 -16.36 -10.55 2.38
C LEU A 136 -17.56 -11.47 2.61
N ILE A 137 -17.89 -12.26 1.60
CA ILE A 137 -18.90 -13.32 1.67
C ILE A 137 -18.24 -14.66 1.99
N LYS A 138 -18.97 -15.54 2.69
CA LYS A 138 -18.51 -16.91 2.92
C LYS A 138 -18.61 -17.68 1.62
N THR A 139 -17.50 -18.28 1.19
CA THR A 139 -17.48 -19.13 -0.01
C THR A 139 -16.51 -20.26 0.20
N ASP A 140 -17.02 -21.47 0.11
CA ASP A 140 -16.24 -22.67 0.38
C ASP A 140 -15.17 -22.88 -0.71
N GLY A 141 -13.96 -23.24 -0.27
CA GLY A 141 -12.82 -23.50 -1.16
C GLY A 141 -12.02 -22.26 -1.57
N PHE A 142 -12.52 -21.05 -1.30
CA PHE A 142 -11.78 -19.80 -1.54
C PHE A 142 -11.09 -19.29 -0.28
N THR A 143 -9.87 -18.78 -0.45
CA THR A 143 -9.14 -18.02 0.56
C THR A 143 -8.87 -16.63 0.03
N TYR A 144 -9.25 -15.63 0.81
CA TYR A 144 -9.01 -14.21 0.53
C TYR A 144 -7.64 -13.79 1.07
N TYR A 145 -6.85 -13.10 0.25
CA TYR A 145 -5.52 -12.58 0.60
C TYR A 145 -5.48 -11.08 0.37
N GLU A 146 -5.29 -10.32 1.44
CA GLU A 146 -5.20 -8.85 1.37
C GLU A 146 -3.76 -8.39 1.53
N LYS A 147 -3.32 -7.49 0.64
CA LYS A 147 -2.00 -6.88 0.71
C LYS A 147 -1.92 -5.91 1.89
N LYS A 148 -0.85 -6.02 2.69
CA LYS A 148 -0.55 -5.13 3.81
C LYS A 148 0.91 -4.71 3.82
N CYS A 149 1.15 -3.46 4.19
CA CYS A 149 2.48 -2.91 4.35
C CYS A 149 2.87 -2.91 5.84
N PHE A 150 3.95 -3.62 6.17
CA PHE A 150 4.47 -3.68 7.54
C PHE A 150 5.82 -2.99 7.62
N ALA A 151 6.04 -2.22 8.69
CA ALA A 151 7.33 -1.59 8.91
C ALA A 151 8.40 -2.66 9.09
N CYS A 152 9.38 -2.71 8.18
CA CYS A 152 10.57 -3.47 8.46
C CYS A 152 11.38 -2.65 9.48
N LYS A 153 11.30 -3.06 10.75
CA LYS A 153 12.27 -2.60 11.75
C LYS A 153 13.64 -3.07 11.26
N GLN A 154 14.36 -2.22 10.53
CA GLN A 154 15.73 -2.50 10.17
C GLN A 154 16.47 -2.85 11.47
N PRO A 155 17.24 -3.96 11.55
CA PRO A 155 18.35 -3.95 12.46
C PRO A 155 19.25 -2.81 12.00
N LEU A 156 19.42 -1.80 12.87
CA LEU A 156 20.42 -0.74 12.73
C LEU A 156 21.78 -1.39 12.42
N LEU A 157 22.11 -1.54 11.13
CA LEU A 157 23.48 -1.77 10.70
C LEU A 157 24.19 -0.42 10.84
N ARG A 158 24.56 -0.08 12.08
CA ARG A 158 25.74 0.74 12.33
C ARG A 158 26.93 -0.05 11.81
N THR A 159 27.18 0.01 10.51
CA THR A 159 28.46 -0.37 9.95
C THR A 159 29.48 0.69 10.38
N THR A 160 30.00 0.56 11.60
CA THR A 160 31.33 1.12 11.85
C THR A 160 32.28 0.38 10.92
N PHE A 161 32.67 1.03 9.83
CA PHE A 161 33.77 0.59 8.96
C PHE A 161 35.05 0.54 9.81
N ARG A 162 35.28 -0.58 10.51
CA ARG A 162 36.64 -0.94 10.94
C ARG A 162 37.31 -1.59 9.74
N LYS A 163 38.24 -0.88 9.11
CA LYS A 163 39.26 -1.50 8.26
C LYS A 163 39.98 -2.54 9.12
N GLN A 164 39.80 -3.82 8.82
CA GLN A 164 40.65 -4.87 9.39
C GLN A 164 41.42 -5.57 8.28
N LYS A 165 42.74 -5.57 8.47
CA LYS A 165 43.74 -6.21 7.62
C LYS A 165 43.45 -7.71 7.53
N THR A 166 43.69 -8.23 6.33
CA THR A 166 43.65 -9.62 5.90
C THR A 166 44.16 -10.63 6.94
N ALA A 167 43.35 -11.65 7.24
CA ALA A 167 43.86 -12.94 7.71
C ALA A 167 42.89 -14.07 7.29
N ARG A 168 43.49 -15.11 6.72
CA ARG A 168 42.92 -16.33 6.17
C ARG A 168 42.56 -17.30 7.32
N PHE A 169 41.32 -17.77 7.45
CA PHE A 169 41.00 -19.05 8.13
C PHE A 169 39.60 -19.58 7.76
N SER A 170 39.56 -20.89 7.47
CA SER A 170 38.38 -21.74 7.25
C SER A 170 37.67 -22.04 8.57
N TRP A 171 36.32 -22.17 8.56
CA TRP A 171 35.54 -23.34 9.01
C TRP A 171 34.03 -23.02 8.95
N ARG A 172 33.25 -23.97 8.41
CA ARG A 172 31.78 -23.97 8.34
C ARG A 172 31.16 -24.04 9.75
N LYS A 173 30.05 -23.33 9.96
CA LYS A 173 28.82 -23.84 10.62
C LYS A 173 27.64 -22.97 10.21
N SER A 174 26.65 -23.63 9.65
CA SER A 174 25.46 -23.08 9.02
C SER A 174 24.51 -22.46 10.05
N LYS A 175 24.10 -21.21 9.82
CA LYS A 175 22.88 -20.63 10.39
C LYS A 175 22.07 -20.10 9.21
N ILE A 176 21.00 -20.81 8.85
CA ILE A 176 20.00 -20.29 7.91
C ILE A 176 19.31 -19.14 8.64
N THR A 177 19.77 -17.93 8.35
CA THR A 177 19.10 -16.70 8.73
C THR A 177 18.46 -16.23 7.43
N LEU A 178 17.13 -16.16 7.39
CA LEU A 178 16.39 -15.56 6.28
C LEU A 178 16.91 -14.13 6.08
N LYS A 179 17.81 -13.96 5.12
CA LYS A 179 18.29 -12.66 4.68
C LYS A 179 17.28 -12.15 3.67
N CYS A 180 16.65 -11.02 3.95
CA CYS A 180 16.05 -10.19 2.91
C CYS A 180 17.19 -9.73 1.97
N THR A 181 17.42 -10.46 0.90
CA THR A 181 18.37 -10.09 -0.15
C THR A 181 17.69 -9.08 -1.07
N LYS A 182 18.16 -7.82 -1.05
CA LYS A 182 17.95 -6.88 -2.15
C LYS A 182 18.83 -7.33 -3.32
N GLU A 183 18.25 -7.65 -4.46
CA GLU A 183 18.96 -7.59 -5.74
C GLU A 183 18.86 -6.19 -6.35
N PRO A 184 19.91 -5.68 -7.03
CA PRO A 184 19.97 -4.30 -7.50
C PRO A 184 19.73 -4.20 -9.01
N TYR A 185 18.72 -3.46 -9.44
CA TYR A 185 18.76 -2.81 -10.75
C TYR A 185 19.47 -1.46 -10.61
N LYS A 186 20.67 -1.39 -11.22
CA LYS A 186 21.46 -0.17 -11.39
C LYS A 186 20.86 0.66 -12.52
N THR A 187 20.50 1.92 -12.24
CA THR A 187 20.76 3.02 -13.18
C THR A 187 20.86 4.33 -12.40
N ALA A 188 21.98 5.01 -12.59
CA ALA A 188 22.30 6.28 -11.98
C ALA A 188 21.66 7.43 -12.74
N PHE A 189 21.01 8.36 -12.03
CA PHE A 189 20.85 9.74 -12.47
C PHE A 189 21.11 10.66 -11.27
N MET A 190 22.15 11.48 -11.38
CA MET A 190 22.40 12.62 -10.50
C MET A 190 21.43 13.74 -10.88
N VAL A 191 20.63 14.22 -9.93
CA VAL A 191 20.10 15.58 -9.97
C VAL A 191 20.26 16.17 -8.57
N PHE A 192 21.07 17.23 -8.49
CA PHE A 192 21.13 18.12 -7.33
C PHE A 192 19.83 18.96 -7.30
N ALA A 193 19.10 18.94 -6.19
CA ALA A 193 18.15 20.02 -5.89
C ALA A 193 18.05 20.26 -4.38
N ARG A 194 18.05 21.55 -4.05
CA ARG A 194 18.28 22.16 -2.73
C ARG A 194 17.11 21.97 -1.75
N LYS A 195 17.43 22.04 -0.46
CA LYS A 195 16.50 22.23 0.67
C LYS A 195 15.65 23.49 0.49
N ILE A 196 14.34 23.39 0.72
CA ILE A 196 13.47 24.46 1.24
C ILE A 196 12.50 23.80 2.23
N PRO A 197 12.36 24.28 3.49
CA PRO A 197 11.40 23.72 4.43
C PRO A 197 10.07 24.45 4.29
N VAL A 198 8.96 23.71 4.14
CA VAL A 198 7.62 24.25 4.41
C VAL A 198 7.00 23.32 5.44
N THR A 199 6.87 23.82 6.66
CA THR A 199 6.29 23.09 7.78
C THR A 199 4.76 23.21 7.69
N CYS A 200 4.08 22.11 7.39
CA CYS A 200 2.63 22.00 7.60
C CYS A 200 2.40 21.57 9.06
N ALA A 201 1.75 22.44 9.83
CA ALA A 201 1.39 22.15 11.21
C ALA A 201 0.23 21.15 11.26
N VAL A 202 0.43 20.01 11.93
CA VAL A 202 -0.65 19.07 12.24
C VAL A 202 -1.41 19.60 13.46
N ARG A 203 -2.64 20.09 13.25
CA ARG A 203 -3.57 20.36 14.36
C ARG A 203 -4.35 19.07 14.64
N LYS A 204 -4.14 18.51 15.83
CA LYS A 204 -4.94 17.43 16.41
C LYS A 204 -6.34 17.98 16.69
N ILE A 205 -7.34 17.52 15.95
CA ILE A 205 -8.76 17.84 16.23
C ILE A 205 -9.09 17.18 17.58
N ARG A 206 -9.61 17.98 18.52
CA ARG A 206 -10.10 17.51 19.82
C ARG A 206 -11.44 16.81 19.62
N ASP A 207 -11.59 15.65 20.23
CA ASP A 207 -12.88 14.98 20.43
C ASP A 207 -13.85 15.94 21.12
N TYR A 208 -14.97 16.26 20.47
CA TYR A 208 -16.13 16.83 21.15
C TYR A 208 -17.06 15.69 21.52
N ASN A 209 -17.17 15.48 22.83
CA ASN A 209 -18.10 14.55 23.46
C ASN A 209 -19.55 14.87 23.07
N LEU A 210 -20.29 13.82 22.71
CA LEU A 210 -21.73 13.76 22.85
C LEU A 210 -22.11 13.96 24.32
N LEU A 211 -22.85 15.02 24.63
CA LEU A 211 -23.77 15.02 25.77
C LEU A 211 -25.08 15.69 25.35
N THR A 212 -26.15 14.96 25.66
CA THR A 212 -27.57 15.31 25.74
C THR A 212 -27.86 16.67 26.35
#